data_AF-A0A920FV70-F1
#
_entry.id   AF-A0A920FV70-F1
#
_cell.length_a   1.000
_cell.length_b   1.000
_cell.length_c   1.000
_cell.angle_alpha   90.00
_cell.angle_beta   90.00
_cell.angle_gamma   90.00
#
_symmetry.space_group_name_H-M   'P 1'
#
loop_
_entity.id
_entity.type
_entity.pdbx_description
1 polymer ?
#
loop_
_entity_poly.entity_id
_entity_poly.type
_entity_poly.pdbx_seq_one_letter_code
_entity_poly.pdbx_strand_id
1 'polypeptide(L)'
;MFFSEDRYDLSEVGRVKLNSYLSLDKTNKSRILSKSDILAVAKKLFDMKTESAGKDDIDHLGNRRVRSVGELIENQYRIGLVRMERAIREKMGTVDIESIMPQDLVNSKPIQTVLKEFTGTSQLSQFMDQTNPLSEITHKRRISALGPGGLTRERAGFEVRDVHTTHYGRICPIETPEGSNIGLINSLSSFARINQYGFIETPYRKIVKGLVTDEVLYLNADEEENYTIAQANSPINENGKFAEEQVSCRRRGDFIFCDPLK
;
A
#
# COMPACT_ATOMS: atom_id res chain seq x y z
N MET A 1 -2.77 4.44 -26.64
CA MET A 1 -1.80 4.09 -25.58
C MET A 1 -2.49 3.44 -24.38
N PHE A 2 -3.47 4.10 -23.76
CA PHE A 2 -4.10 3.65 -22.49
C PHE A 2 -5.22 2.60 -22.61
N PHE A 3 -5.59 2.20 -23.82
CA PHE A 3 -6.74 1.32 -24.09
C PHE A 3 -6.36 -0.14 -24.41
N SER A 4 -5.08 -0.49 -24.31
CA SER A 4 -4.54 -1.79 -24.71
C SER A 4 -4.01 -2.52 -23.48
N GLU A 5 -4.57 -3.69 -23.20
CA GLU A 5 -4.26 -4.49 -22.00
C GLU A 5 -2.79 -4.94 -21.95
N ASP A 6 -2.19 -5.23 -23.10
CA ASP A 6 -0.78 -5.64 -23.19
C ASP A 6 0.20 -4.53 -22.79
N ARG A 7 -0.22 -3.26 -22.89
CA ARG A 7 0.65 -2.09 -22.69
C ARG A 7 0.31 -1.27 -21.47
N TYR A 8 -0.90 -1.42 -20.93
CA TYR A 8 -1.38 -0.59 -19.84
C TYR A 8 -2.29 -1.40 -18.90
N ASP A 9 -1.92 -1.44 -17.63
CA ASP A 9 -2.65 -2.12 -16.57
C ASP A 9 -2.66 -1.21 -15.34
N LEU A 10 -3.84 -0.75 -14.92
CA LEU A 10 -4.01 0.00 -13.67
C LEU A 10 -3.77 -0.86 -12.42
N SER A 11 -3.71 -2.19 -12.58
CA SER A 11 -3.95 -3.18 -11.54
C SER A 11 -5.34 -3.06 -10.92
N GLU A 12 -5.73 -4.07 -10.14
CA GLU A 12 -6.98 -4.02 -9.38
C GLU A 12 -6.99 -2.86 -8.38
N VAL A 13 -5.84 -2.59 -7.74
CA VAL A 13 -5.71 -1.54 -6.73
C VAL A 13 -5.88 -0.15 -7.34
N GLY A 14 -5.24 0.10 -8.48
CA GLY A 14 -5.36 1.39 -9.17
C GLY A 14 -6.79 1.66 -9.62
N ARG A 15 -7.52 0.63 -10.07
CA ARG A 15 -8.95 0.76 -10.42
C ARG A 15 -9.81 1.08 -9.19
N VAL A 16 -9.64 0.35 -8.09
CA VAL A 16 -10.39 0.58 -6.84
C VAL A 16 -10.15 2.00 -6.33
N LYS A 17 -8.89 2.45 -6.30
CA LYS A 17 -8.54 3.80 -5.84
C LYS A 17 -9.12 4.87 -6.77
N LEU A 18 -9.00 4.70 -8.10
CA LEU A 18 -9.57 5.64 -9.08
C LEU A 18 -11.09 5.77 -8.91
N ASN A 19 -11.79 4.64 -8.77
CA ASN A 19 -13.23 4.64 -8.60
C ASN A 19 -13.65 5.29 -7.27
N SER A 20 -12.96 4.98 -6.18
CA SER A 20 -13.25 5.57 -4.87
C SER A 20 -12.95 7.08 -4.86
N TYR A 21 -11.84 7.49 -5.47
CA TYR A 21 -11.38 8.88 -5.49
C TYR A 21 -12.29 9.78 -6.34
N LEU A 22 -12.72 9.30 -7.51
CA LEU A 22 -13.60 10.04 -8.42
C LEU A 22 -15.09 9.78 -8.17
N SER A 23 -15.44 9.01 -7.13
CA SER A 23 -16.82 8.57 -6.84
C SER A 23 -17.51 7.92 -8.05
N LEU A 24 -16.76 7.14 -8.83
CA LEU A 24 -17.25 6.40 -9.98
C LEU A 24 -17.86 5.06 -9.55
N ASP A 25 -18.54 4.40 -10.49
CA ASP A 25 -19.16 3.10 -10.23
C ASP A 25 -18.11 2.04 -9.85
N LYS A 26 -18.26 1.52 -8.63
CA LYS A 26 -17.35 0.53 -8.03
C LYS A 26 -17.46 -0.85 -8.68
N THR A 27 -18.49 -1.10 -9.50
CA THR A 27 -18.68 -2.38 -10.20
C THR A 27 -17.74 -2.54 -11.39
N ASN A 28 -17.18 -1.44 -11.92
CA ASN A 28 -16.29 -1.49 -13.06
C ASN A 28 -14.91 -2.04 -12.65
N LYS A 29 -14.61 -3.26 -13.11
CA LYS A 29 -13.35 -3.98 -12.86
C LYS A 29 -12.35 -3.92 -14.04
N SER A 30 -12.64 -3.11 -15.06
CA SER A 30 -11.73 -2.98 -16.20
C SER A 30 -10.37 -2.46 -15.77
N ARG A 31 -9.28 -3.06 -16.24
CA ARG A 31 -7.90 -2.64 -15.88
C ARG A 31 -7.34 -1.55 -16.80
N ILE A 32 -8.03 -1.23 -17.89
CA ILE A 32 -7.64 -0.19 -18.85
C ILE A 32 -8.43 1.11 -18.65
N LEU A 33 -7.84 2.25 -18.97
CA LEU A 33 -8.56 3.53 -18.85
C LEU A 33 -9.71 3.61 -19.86
N SER A 34 -10.85 4.14 -19.39
CA SER A 34 -11.99 4.47 -20.23
C SER A 34 -12.05 5.97 -20.54
N LYS A 35 -12.78 6.36 -21.59
CA LYS A 35 -12.98 7.78 -21.92
C LYS A 35 -13.70 8.52 -20.80
N SER A 36 -14.62 7.86 -20.11
CA SER A 36 -15.33 8.40 -18.94
C SER A 36 -14.37 8.68 -17.77
N ASP A 37 -13.39 7.80 -17.53
CA ASP A 37 -12.39 8.02 -16.47
C ASP A 37 -11.60 9.31 -16.74
N ILE A 38 -11.17 9.51 -18.00
CA ILE A 38 -10.40 10.70 -18.40
C ILE A 38 -11.23 11.98 -18.21
N LEU A 39 -12.51 11.96 -18.59
CA LEU A 39 -13.41 13.10 -18.39
C LEU A 39 -13.64 13.39 -16.90
N ALA A 40 -13.78 12.35 -16.07
CA ALA A 40 -13.95 12.50 -14.62
C ALA A 40 -12.70 13.10 -13.96
N VAL A 41 -11.50 12.65 -14.36
CA VAL A 41 -10.23 13.25 -13.91
C VAL A 41 -10.14 14.73 -14.31
N ALA A 42 -10.47 15.05 -15.56
CA ALA A 42 -10.46 16.42 -16.05
C ALA A 42 -11.44 17.31 -15.26
N LYS A 43 -12.65 16.82 -15.00
CA LYS A 43 -13.64 17.52 -14.17
C LYS A 43 -13.11 17.80 -12.77
N LYS A 44 -12.54 16.79 -12.10
CA LYS A 44 -11.96 16.94 -10.76
C LYS A 44 -10.82 17.97 -10.72
N LEU A 45 -9.99 18.00 -11.78
CA LEU A 45 -8.92 18.99 -11.91
C LEU A 45 -9.49 20.43 -12.00
N PHE A 46 -10.57 20.62 -12.74
CA PHE A 46 -11.28 21.91 -12.78
C PHE A 46 -11.87 22.26 -11.41
N ASP A 47 -12.51 21.32 -10.71
CA ASP A 47 -13.08 21.53 -9.38
C ASP A 47 -12.01 21.91 -8.33
N MET A 48 -10.79 21.37 -8.46
CA MET A 48 -9.64 21.77 -7.64
C MET A 48 -9.18 23.20 -7.94
N LYS A 49 -9.24 23.62 -9.20
CA LYS A 49 -8.86 24.99 -9.59
C LYS A 49 -9.87 26.03 -9.11
N THR A 50 -11.15 25.65 -8.99
CA THR A 50 -12.23 26.50 -8.46
C THR A 50 -12.38 26.41 -6.94
N GLU A 51 -11.39 25.85 -6.23
CA GLU A 51 -11.34 25.69 -4.75
C GLU A 51 -12.51 24.88 -4.14
N SER A 52 -13.25 24.15 -4.97
CA SER A 52 -14.36 23.30 -4.53
C SER A 52 -13.87 21.93 -4.02
N ALA A 53 -12.59 21.60 -4.24
CA ALA A 53 -11.94 20.38 -3.79
C ALA A 53 -10.59 20.69 -3.14
N GLY A 54 -10.30 20.03 -2.01
CA GLY A 54 -8.99 20.10 -1.34
C GLY A 54 -7.87 19.48 -2.18
N LYS A 55 -6.62 19.86 -1.86
CA LYS A 55 -5.41 19.27 -2.44
C LYS A 55 -5.15 17.89 -1.82
N ASP A 56 -4.63 16.96 -2.61
CA ASP A 56 -4.22 15.65 -2.10
C ASP A 56 -2.88 15.75 -1.36
N ASP A 57 -2.79 14.99 -0.27
CA ASP A 57 -1.55 14.79 0.48
C ASP A 57 -0.82 13.53 -0.02
N ILE A 58 0.42 13.68 -0.48
CA ILE A 58 1.26 12.59 -1.01
C ILE A 58 1.84 11.68 0.08
N ASP A 59 1.95 12.19 1.32
CA ASP A 59 2.51 11.50 2.48
C ASP A 59 1.44 10.69 3.22
N HIS A 60 0.16 11.01 3.01
CA HIS A 60 -0.97 10.26 3.54
C HIS A 60 -0.87 8.76 3.21
N LEU A 61 -0.90 7.88 4.24
CA LEU A 61 -0.78 6.43 4.06
C LEU A 61 -1.90 5.79 3.22
N GLY A 62 -3.02 6.47 3.01
CA GLY A 62 -4.03 6.03 2.04
C GLY A 62 -3.59 6.17 0.58
N ASN A 63 -2.55 6.96 0.31
CA ASN A 63 -1.96 7.16 -1.01
C ASN A 63 -0.63 6.40 -1.16
N ARG A 64 -0.17 5.74 -0.10
CA ARG A 64 1.04 4.91 -0.08
C ARG A 64 0.67 3.45 0.18
N ARG A 65 1.33 2.55 -0.54
CA ARG A 65 1.02 1.13 -0.51
C ARG A 65 2.28 0.32 -0.30
N VAL A 66 2.19 -0.68 0.57
CA VAL A 66 3.26 -1.64 0.78
C VAL A 66 3.19 -2.71 -0.31
N ARG A 67 4.29 -2.88 -1.04
CA ARG A 67 4.46 -4.00 -1.96
C ARG A 67 5.08 -5.17 -1.21
N SER A 68 4.40 -6.30 -1.23
CA SER A 68 4.92 -7.53 -0.61
C SER A 68 5.92 -8.21 -1.53
N VAL A 69 6.76 -9.09 -0.96
CA VAL A 69 7.75 -9.87 -1.72
C VAL A 69 7.08 -10.67 -2.85
N GLY A 70 5.90 -11.24 -2.60
CA GLY A 70 5.13 -11.98 -3.60
C GLY A 70 4.79 -11.15 -4.84
N GLU A 71 4.33 -9.91 -4.66
CA GLU A 71 4.00 -9.01 -5.78
C GLU A 71 5.25 -8.57 -6.56
N LEU A 72 6.35 -8.30 -5.86
CA LEU A 72 7.61 -7.95 -6.51
C LEU A 72 8.11 -9.10 -7.39
N ILE A 73 8.05 -10.34 -6.88
CA ILE A 73 8.41 -11.53 -7.63
C ILE A 73 7.42 -11.77 -8.78
N GLU A 74 6.11 -11.60 -8.57
CA GLU A 74 5.11 -11.74 -9.64
C GLU A 74 5.40 -10.82 -10.82
N ASN A 75 5.72 -9.55 -10.55
CA ASN A 75 6.05 -8.58 -11.59
C ASN A 75 7.30 -9.00 -12.38
N GLN A 76 8.34 -9.46 -11.70
CA GLN A 76 9.55 -9.96 -12.35
C GLN A 76 9.26 -11.24 -13.15
N TYR A 77 8.48 -12.16 -12.57
CA TYR A 77 8.07 -13.40 -13.22
C TYR A 77 7.26 -13.12 -14.50
N ARG A 78 6.36 -12.13 -14.47
CA ARG A 78 5.60 -11.67 -15.64
C ARG A 78 6.52 -11.19 -16.76
N ILE A 79 7.55 -10.41 -16.45
CA ILE A 79 8.56 -9.97 -17.43
C ILE A 79 9.29 -11.19 -18.03
N GLY A 80 9.62 -12.18 -17.19
CA GLY A 80 10.21 -13.45 -17.64
C GLY A 80 9.30 -14.22 -18.61
N LEU A 81 8.00 -14.30 -18.31
CA LEU A 81 7.00 -14.93 -19.18
C LEU A 81 6.85 -14.22 -20.51
N VAL A 82 6.79 -12.88 -20.54
CA VAL A 82 6.70 -12.11 -21.79
C VAL A 82 7.93 -12.35 -22.68
N ARG A 83 9.13 -12.48 -22.09
CA ARG A 83 10.35 -12.84 -22.84
C ARG A 83 10.27 -14.28 -23.39
N MET A 84 9.78 -15.21 -22.58
CA MET A 84 9.58 -16.60 -23.00
C MET A 84 8.56 -16.72 -24.12
N GLU A 85 7.43 -16.00 -24.03
CA GLU A 85 6.38 -15.97 -25.04
C GLU A 85 6.93 -15.50 -26.40
N ARG A 86 7.74 -14.42 -26.41
CA ARG A 86 8.39 -13.92 -27.64
C ARG A 86 9.31 -14.99 -28.26
N ALA A 87 10.14 -15.63 -27.45
CA ALA A 87 11.05 -16.67 -27.92
C ALA A 87 10.31 -17.90 -28.46
N ILE A 88 9.20 -18.29 -27.84
CA ILE A 88 8.34 -19.36 -28.33
C ILE A 88 7.72 -18.98 -29.67
N ARG A 89 7.17 -17.75 -29.78
CA ARG A 89 6.54 -17.26 -31.01
C ARG A 89 7.52 -17.20 -32.19
N GLU A 90 8.75 -16.77 -31.93
CA GLU A 90 9.84 -16.78 -32.93
C GLU A 90 10.22 -18.20 -33.36
N LYS A 91 10.37 -19.13 -32.40
CA LYS A 91 10.66 -20.55 -32.70
C LYS A 91 9.55 -21.21 -33.52
N MET A 92 8.28 -20.96 -33.16
CA MET A 92 7.13 -21.51 -33.88
C MET A 92 7.05 -21.01 -35.33
N GLY A 93 7.59 -19.82 -35.64
CA GLY A 93 7.65 -19.33 -37.01
C GLY A 93 8.76 -19.96 -37.85
N THR A 94 9.73 -20.64 -37.22
CA THR A 94 10.93 -21.17 -37.90
C THR A 94 10.91 -22.69 -38.06
N VAL A 95 10.25 -23.40 -37.14
CA VAL A 95 10.27 -24.87 -37.06
C VAL A 95 8.99 -25.47 -37.63
N ASP A 96 9.12 -26.63 -38.28
CA ASP A 96 7.99 -27.35 -38.86
C ASP A 96 7.09 -27.98 -37.78
N ILE A 97 5.79 -27.69 -37.86
CA ILE A 97 4.79 -27.93 -36.81
C ILE A 97 4.60 -29.43 -36.54
N GLU A 98 4.79 -30.27 -37.55
CA GLU A 98 4.57 -31.73 -37.43
C GLU A 98 5.65 -32.44 -36.62
N SER A 99 6.82 -31.81 -36.46
CA SER A 99 8.01 -32.44 -35.84
C SER A 99 8.28 -31.99 -34.41
N ILE A 100 7.61 -30.94 -33.93
CA ILE A 100 7.99 -30.25 -32.69
C ILE A 100 7.13 -30.69 -31.50
N MET A 101 7.78 -31.00 -30.38
CA MET A 101 7.10 -31.26 -29.11
C MET A 101 7.04 -29.99 -28.26
N PRO A 102 5.99 -29.77 -27.44
CA PRO A 102 5.87 -28.56 -26.61
C PRO A 102 7.06 -28.29 -25.67
N GLN A 103 7.74 -29.34 -25.22
CA GLN A 103 8.94 -29.23 -24.38
C GLN A 103 10.13 -28.56 -25.09
N ASP A 104 10.20 -28.63 -26.43
CA ASP A 104 11.30 -28.07 -27.23
C ASP A 104 11.15 -26.55 -27.42
N LEU A 105 9.92 -26.06 -27.28
CA LEU A 105 9.57 -24.64 -27.33
C LEU A 105 9.88 -23.94 -26.00
N VAL A 106 9.63 -24.61 -24.88
CA VAL A 106 9.73 -24.02 -23.53
C VAL A 106 11.18 -24.02 -23.03
N ASN A 107 11.75 -22.83 -22.83
CA ASN A 107 13.07 -22.68 -22.22
C ASN A 107 12.94 -22.01 -20.84
N SER A 108 13.35 -22.71 -19.77
CA SER A 108 13.26 -22.20 -18.40
C SER A 108 14.34 -21.18 -18.01
N LYS A 109 15.42 -21.04 -18.80
CA LYS A 109 16.53 -20.13 -18.50
C LYS A 109 16.10 -18.67 -18.26
N PRO A 110 15.24 -18.05 -19.10
CA PRO A 110 14.83 -16.65 -18.90
C PRO A 110 14.17 -16.39 -17.55
N ILE A 111 13.35 -17.34 -17.07
CA ILE A 111 12.69 -17.23 -15.77
C ILE A 111 13.72 -17.36 -14.63
N GLN A 112 14.61 -18.34 -14.72
CA GLN A 112 15.66 -18.53 -13.72
C GLN A 112 16.58 -17.32 -13.60
N THR A 113 16.94 -16.69 -14.73
CA THR A 113 17.77 -15.48 -14.74
C THR A 113 17.09 -14.34 -14.01
N VAL A 114 15.81 -14.09 -14.30
CA VAL A 114 15.06 -12.98 -13.68
C VAL A 114 14.90 -13.20 -12.17
N LEU A 115 14.65 -14.44 -11.72
CA LEU A 115 14.58 -14.75 -10.29
C LEU A 115 15.94 -14.56 -9.60
N LYS A 116 17.02 -15.04 -10.21
CA LYS A 116 18.38 -14.88 -9.67
C LYS A 116 18.78 -13.41 -9.58
N GLU A 117 18.44 -12.61 -10.59
CA GLU A 117 18.67 -11.17 -10.61
C GLU A 117 17.90 -10.49 -9.46
N PHE A 118 16.61 -10.80 -9.29
CA PHE A 118 15.84 -10.27 -8.18
C PHE A 118 16.45 -10.62 -6.80
N THR A 119 16.81 -11.89 -6.57
CA THR A 119 17.36 -12.31 -5.27
C THR A 119 18.80 -11.84 -5.04
N GLY A 120 19.58 -11.66 -6.09
CA GLY A 120 21.01 -11.37 -6.01
C GLY A 120 21.37 -9.89 -6.03
N THR A 121 20.65 -9.07 -6.81
CA THR A 121 21.02 -7.66 -7.04
C THR A 121 19.98 -6.65 -6.55
N SER A 122 18.80 -7.10 -6.13
CA SER A 122 17.77 -6.17 -5.62
C SER A 122 18.22 -5.53 -4.30
N GLN A 123 18.05 -4.21 -4.20
CA GLN A 123 18.29 -3.46 -2.95
C GLN A 123 17.40 -3.94 -1.79
N LEU A 124 16.28 -4.58 -2.09
CA LEU A 124 15.35 -5.12 -1.10
C LEU A 124 15.71 -6.55 -0.67
N SER A 125 16.61 -7.23 -1.39
CA SER A 125 17.13 -8.55 -1.03
C SER A 125 18.43 -8.34 -0.25
N GLN A 126 18.32 -8.31 1.08
CA GLN A 126 19.43 -8.01 1.98
C GLN A 126 19.78 -9.23 2.83
N PHE A 127 21.03 -9.27 3.31
CA PHE A 127 21.43 -10.23 4.33
C PHE A 127 20.63 -10.00 5.60
N MET A 128 20.12 -11.08 6.20
CA MET A 128 19.30 -10.97 7.41
C MET A 128 20.15 -10.50 8.59
N ASP A 129 19.72 -9.47 9.30
CA ASP A 129 20.26 -9.06 10.59
C ASP A 129 20.06 -10.18 11.63
N GLN A 130 21.13 -10.91 11.96
CA GLN A 130 21.12 -12.08 12.86
C GLN A 130 21.86 -11.83 14.19
N THR A 131 21.97 -10.58 14.63
CA THR A 131 22.67 -10.25 15.89
C THR A 131 21.94 -10.81 17.12
N ASN A 132 20.61 -10.80 17.10
CA ASN A 132 19.75 -11.39 18.13
C ASN A 132 18.33 -11.63 17.56
N PRO A 133 17.45 -12.37 18.25
CA PRO A 133 16.10 -12.67 17.75
C PRO A 133 15.23 -11.43 17.49
N LEU A 134 15.41 -10.36 18.26
CA LEU A 134 14.66 -9.12 18.07
C LEU A 134 15.07 -8.44 16.76
N SER A 135 16.37 -8.36 16.47
CA SER A 135 16.89 -7.82 15.21
C SER A 135 16.32 -8.56 14.00
N GLU A 136 16.21 -9.88 14.07
CA GLU A 136 15.66 -10.68 12.98
C GLU A 136 14.16 -10.37 12.75
N ILE A 137 13.37 -10.28 13.83
CA ILE A 137 11.95 -9.96 13.75
C ILE A 137 11.73 -8.54 13.24
N THR A 138 12.48 -7.57 13.76
CA THR A 138 12.45 -6.18 13.31
C THR A 138 12.82 -6.07 11.84
N HIS A 139 13.87 -6.76 11.38
CA HIS A 139 14.29 -6.71 9.99
C HIS A 139 13.22 -7.25 9.04
N LYS A 140 12.54 -8.35 9.41
CA LYS A 140 11.42 -8.90 8.62
C LYS A 140 10.19 -8.00 8.58
N ARG A 141 10.00 -7.12 9.57
CA ARG A 141 8.88 -6.17 9.69
C ARG A 141 9.20 -4.76 9.16
N ARG A 142 10.37 -4.59 8.56
CA ARG A 142 10.87 -3.32 8.03
C ARG A 142 10.17 -2.97 6.71
N ILE A 143 9.77 -1.71 6.57
CA ILE A 143 9.25 -1.12 5.35
C ILE A 143 10.27 -0.13 4.82
N SER A 144 10.49 -0.14 3.50
CA SER A 144 11.41 0.77 2.82
C SER A 144 10.67 1.58 1.77
N ALA A 145 10.84 2.90 1.79
CA ALA A 145 10.46 3.80 0.70
C ALA A 145 11.46 3.78 -0.47
N LEU A 146 12.64 3.20 -0.24
CA LEU A 146 13.69 3.01 -1.25
C LEU A 146 13.46 1.73 -2.05
N GLY A 147 13.97 1.70 -3.28
CA GLY A 147 13.96 0.51 -4.15
C GLY A 147 13.26 0.74 -5.49
N PRO A 148 13.03 -0.32 -6.29
CA PRO A 148 12.45 -0.21 -7.62
C PRO A 148 11.02 0.33 -7.57
N GLY A 149 10.81 1.52 -8.17
CA GLY A 149 9.53 2.23 -8.16
C GLY A 149 9.26 3.04 -6.89
N GLY A 150 10.23 3.13 -5.98
CA GLY A 150 10.21 4.01 -4.82
C GLY A 150 11.03 5.28 -5.04
N LEU A 151 11.41 5.91 -3.93
CA LEU A 151 12.22 7.13 -3.92
C LEU A 151 13.71 6.81 -3.95
N THR A 152 14.51 7.74 -4.47
CA THR A 152 15.97 7.73 -4.28
C THR A 152 16.33 8.65 -3.13
N ARG A 153 17.47 8.37 -2.45
CA ARG A 153 17.92 9.16 -1.29
C ARG A 153 18.05 10.66 -1.59
N GLU A 154 18.51 11.00 -2.79
CA GLU A 154 18.72 12.38 -3.25
C GLU A 154 17.42 13.10 -3.61
N ARG A 155 16.39 12.36 -4.03
CA ARG A 155 15.08 12.93 -4.38
C ARG A 155 14.12 12.96 -3.19
N ALA A 156 14.45 12.29 -2.10
CA ALA A 156 13.67 12.31 -0.88
C ALA A 156 13.89 13.62 -0.12
N GLY A 157 12.96 14.57 -0.30
CA GLY A 157 12.91 15.82 0.45
C GLY A 157 12.60 15.61 1.94
N PHE A 158 12.54 16.71 2.68
CA PHE A 158 12.27 16.70 4.12
C PHE A 158 10.86 16.20 4.46
N GLU A 159 9.85 16.58 3.68
CA GLU A 159 8.43 16.25 3.92
C GLU A 159 8.19 14.74 4.01
N VAL A 160 8.81 13.97 3.10
CA VAL A 160 8.64 12.51 3.03
C VAL A 160 9.29 11.78 4.21
N ARG A 161 10.22 12.43 4.92
CA ARG A 161 10.92 11.86 6.09
C ARG A 161 10.20 12.16 7.39
N ASP A 162 9.23 13.08 7.38
CA ASP A 162 8.53 13.52 8.58
C ASP A 162 7.48 12.50 9.02
N VAL A 163 7.06 12.60 10.28
CA VAL A 163 6.04 11.74 10.85
C VAL A 163 4.67 12.29 10.51
N HIS A 164 3.98 11.62 9.59
CA HIS A 164 2.61 11.96 9.22
C HIS A 164 1.60 11.43 10.27
N THR A 165 0.49 12.15 10.48
CA THR A 165 -0.58 11.79 11.46
C THR A 165 -1.15 10.39 11.23
N THR A 166 -1.29 9.97 9.97
CA THR A 166 -1.76 8.62 9.59
C THR A 166 -0.83 7.48 9.95
N HIS A 167 0.42 7.75 10.34
CA HIS A 167 1.34 6.71 10.83
C HIS A 167 0.85 6.06 12.12
N TYR A 168 -0.01 6.74 12.88
CA TYR A 168 -0.51 6.26 14.16
C TYR A 168 -1.09 4.84 14.07
N GLY A 169 -0.51 3.92 14.83
CA GLY A 169 -0.90 2.50 14.87
C GLY A 169 -0.54 1.68 13.62
N ARG A 170 0.10 2.28 12.62
CA ARG A 170 0.48 1.65 11.34
C ARG A 170 1.99 1.51 11.18
N ILE A 171 2.71 2.62 11.34
CA ILE A 171 4.17 2.72 11.25
C ILE A 171 4.69 3.25 12.58
N CYS A 172 5.77 2.64 13.09
CA CYS A 172 6.42 3.12 14.30
C CYS A 172 7.06 4.50 14.03
N PRO A 173 6.68 5.57 14.75
CA PRO A 173 7.25 6.90 14.52
C PRO A 173 8.66 7.08 15.09
N ILE A 174 9.12 6.14 15.92
CA ILE A 174 10.41 6.24 16.65
C ILE A 174 11.47 5.33 16.01
N GLU A 175 11.05 4.16 15.52
CA GLU A 175 11.97 3.13 15.02
C GLU A 175 12.32 3.38 13.55
N THR A 176 13.34 4.21 13.35
CA THR A 176 13.98 4.49 12.06
C THR A 176 15.49 4.53 12.25
N PRO A 177 16.31 4.10 11.26
CA PRO A 177 17.74 4.33 11.29
C PRO A 177 18.05 5.83 11.35
N GLU A 178 19.10 6.18 12.08
CA GLU A 178 19.65 7.53 12.08
C GLU A 178 20.43 7.82 10.77
N GLY A 179 20.70 9.10 10.51
CA GLY A 179 21.50 9.54 9.37
C GLY A 179 20.71 9.62 8.06
N SER A 180 21.32 9.21 6.95
CA SER A 180 20.76 9.46 5.60
C SER A 180 19.46 8.73 5.29
N ASN A 181 19.16 7.64 6.01
CA ASN A 181 17.96 6.82 5.81
C ASN A 181 16.80 7.17 6.77
N ILE A 182 16.94 8.22 7.61
CA ILE A 182 15.89 8.64 8.53
C ILE A 182 14.56 8.90 7.81
N GLY A 183 13.49 8.28 8.31
CA GLY A 183 12.12 8.39 7.77
C GLY A 183 11.87 7.59 6.48
N LEU A 184 12.92 7.09 5.81
CA LEU A 184 12.82 6.30 4.58
C LEU A 184 12.75 4.80 4.84
N ILE A 185 13.21 4.38 6.01
CA ILE A 185 13.15 3.01 6.50
C ILE A 185 12.46 3.05 7.84
N ASN A 186 11.29 2.45 7.94
CA ASN A 186 10.49 2.43 9.15
C ASN A 186 10.06 1.00 9.48
N SER A 187 9.69 0.75 10.74
CA SER A 187 9.15 -0.54 11.17
C SER A 187 7.61 -0.51 11.26
N LEU A 188 6.96 -1.63 10.94
CA LEU A 188 5.52 -1.81 11.18
C LEU A 188 5.19 -1.75 12.68
N SER A 189 4.15 -0.98 13.05
CA SER A 189 3.64 -0.96 14.42
C SER A 189 3.15 -2.34 14.89
N SER A 190 3.03 -2.54 16.20
CA SER A 190 2.77 -3.84 16.82
C SER A 190 1.55 -4.58 16.26
N PHE A 191 0.41 -3.88 16.14
CA PHE A 191 -0.85 -4.47 15.68
C PHE A 191 -1.18 -4.18 14.22
N ALA A 192 -0.29 -3.48 13.50
CA ALA A 192 -0.50 -3.14 12.10
C ALA A 192 -0.56 -4.40 11.23
N ARG A 193 -1.48 -4.39 10.25
CA ARG A 193 -1.63 -5.45 9.24
C ARG A 193 -1.66 -4.83 7.85
N ILE A 194 -1.30 -5.62 6.85
CA ILE A 194 -1.39 -5.21 5.44
C ILE A 194 -2.61 -5.91 4.86
N ASN A 195 -3.51 -5.14 4.24
CA ASN A 195 -4.70 -5.69 3.61
C ASN A 195 -4.42 -6.31 2.24
N GLN A 196 -5.44 -6.92 1.63
CA GLN A 196 -5.31 -7.54 0.29
C GLN A 196 -4.87 -6.55 -0.80
N TYR A 197 -5.14 -5.26 -0.62
CA TYR A 197 -4.75 -4.21 -1.54
C TYR A 197 -3.40 -3.58 -1.20
N GLY A 198 -2.70 -4.04 -0.16
CA GLY A 198 -1.38 -3.53 0.24
C GLY A 198 -1.40 -2.26 1.10
N PHE A 199 -2.56 -1.79 1.56
CA PHE A 199 -2.65 -0.68 2.51
C PHE A 199 -2.47 -1.17 3.95
N ILE A 200 -1.89 -0.32 4.80
CA ILE A 200 -1.67 -0.65 6.21
C ILE A 200 -2.92 -0.29 7.00
N GLU A 201 -3.39 -1.26 7.77
CA GLU A 201 -4.56 -1.17 8.63
C GLU A 201 -4.16 -1.36 10.08
N THR A 202 -4.94 -0.76 10.97
CA THR A 202 -4.74 -0.88 12.41
C THR A 202 -6.07 -1.20 13.09
N PRO A 203 -6.07 -2.03 14.14
CA PRO A 203 -7.31 -2.43 14.80
C PRO A 203 -7.82 -1.36 15.77
N TYR A 204 -9.14 -1.16 15.77
CA TYR A 204 -9.87 -0.33 16.71
C TYR A 204 -11.05 -1.10 17.30
N ARG A 205 -11.45 -0.75 18.52
CA ARG A 205 -12.67 -1.27 19.15
C ARG A 205 -13.85 -0.38 18.78
N LYS A 206 -14.95 -1.01 18.38
CA LYS A 206 -16.18 -0.30 18.02
C LYS A 206 -16.89 0.21 19.26
N ILE A 207 -17.37 1.45 19.20
CA ILE A 207 -18.16 2.08 20.25
C ILE A 207 -19.60 2.23 19.74
N VAL A 208 -20.56 1.74 20.51
CA VAL A 208 -22.00 1.82 20.18
C VAL A 208 -22.73 2.52 21.33
N LYS A 209 -23.25 3.72 21.08
CA LYS A 209 -23.99 4.52 22.08
C LYS A 209 -23.22 4.69 23.41
N GLY A 210 -21.93 4.99 23.31
CA GLY A 210 -21.02 5.17 24.45
C GLY A 210 -20.54 3.89 25.14
N LEU A 211 -20.93 2.70 24.67
CA LEU A 211 -20.42 1.42 25.15
C LEU A 211 -19.25 0.95 24.27
N VAL A 212 -18.09 0.70 24.88
CA VAL A 212 -16.93 0.12 24.22
C VAL A 212 -17.16 -1.39 24.07
N THR A 213 -17.24 -1.87 22.84
CA THR A 213 -17.47 -3.30 22.54
C THR A 213 -16.16 -4.05 22.33
N ASP A 214 -16.22 -5.38 22.38
CA ASP A 214 -15.09 -6.26 22.04
C ASP A 214 -14.96 -6.54 20.53
N GLU A 215 -15.83 -5.94 19.71
CA GLU A 215 -15.75 -6.02 18.25
C GLU A 215 -14.55 -5.19 17.77
N VAL A 216 -13.57 -5.87 17.19
CA VAL A 216 -12.36 -5.25 16.63
C VAL A 216 -12.52 -5.07 15.13
N LEU A 217 -12.42 -3.82 14.68
CA LEU A 217 -12.45 -3.42 13.27
C LEU A 217 -11.07 -2.94 12.83
N TYR A 218 -10.56 -3.49 11.74
CA TYR A 218 -9.34 -2.98 11.11
C TYR A 218 -9.72 -1.85 10.16
N LEU A 219 -9.09 -0.68 10.36
CA LEU A 219 -9.34 0.50 9.52
C LEU A 219 -8.06 0.91 8.80
N ASN A 220 -8.18 1.17 7.49
CA ASN A 220 -7.12 1.83 6.74
C ASN A 220 -7.11 3.34 7.02
N ALA A 221 -6.10 4.06 6.50
CA ALA A 221 -5.94 5.49 6.76
C ALA A 221 -7.13 6.33 6.24
N ASP A 222 -7.65 6.02 5.05
CA ASP A 222 -8.78 6.75 4.45
C ASP A 222 -10.09 6.51 5.23
N GLU A 223 -10.32 5.29 5.72
CA GLU A 223 -11.50 4.92 6.50
C GLU A 223 -11.50 5.59 7.87
N GLU A 224 -10.33 5.61 8.53
CA GLU A 224 -10.14 6.21 9.84
C GLU A 224 -10.57 7.69 9.87
N GLU A 225 -10.32 8.47 8.82
CA GLU A 225 -10.68 9.89 8.74
C GLU A 225 -12.19 10.18 8.86
N ASN A 226 -13.03 9.17 8.62
CA ASN A 226 -14.48 9.27 8.74
C ASN A 226 -14.97 9.07 10.18
N TYR A 227 -14.13 8.53 11.06
CA TYR A 227 -14.48 8.20 12.43
C TYR A 227 -13.81 9.15 13.43
N THR A 228 -14.37 9.19 14.64
CA THR A 228 -13.77 9.85 15.80
C THR A 228 -13.23 8.76 16.71
N ILE A 229 -11.92 8.80 17.00
CA ILE A 229 -11.23 7.71 17.71
C ILE A 229 -10.78 8.19 19.07
N ALA A 230 -11.34 7.57 20.12
CA ALA A 230 -10.92 7.79 21.50
C ALA A 230 -9.51 7.23 21.77
N GLN A 231 -8.82 7.78 22.76
CA GLN A 231 -7.52 7.27 23.19
C GLN A 231 -7.67 5.91 23.92
N ALA A 232 -6.63 5.08 23.84
CA ALA A 232 -6.63 3.75 24.46
C ALA A 232 -6.55 3.79 26.00
N ASN A 233 -6.05 4.89 26.58
CA ASN A 233 -5.88 5.10 28.02
C ASN A 233 -7.08 5.80 28.68
N SER A 234 -8.13 6.13 27.93
CA SER A 234 -9.32 6.79 28.49
C SER A 234 -10.01 5.86 29.51
N PRO A 235 -10.34 6.34 30.71
CA PRO A 235 -10.88 5.51 31.78
C PRO A 235 -12.27 4.98 31.43
N ILE A 236 -12.46 3.68 31.64
CA ILE A 236 -13.71 2.95 31.36
C ILE A 236 -14.25 2.39 32.68
N ASN A 237 -15.54 2.60 32.94
CA ASN A 237 -16.26 2.04 34.08
C ASN A 237 -16.49 0.53 33.90
N GLU A 238 -16.82 -0.20 34.98
CA GLU A 238 -17.12 -1.65 34.93
C GLU A 238 -18.21 -2.03 33.91
N ASN A 239 -19.12 -1.10 33.62
CA ASN A 239 -20.18 -1.27 32.63
C ASN A 239 -19.71 -1.07 31.16
N GLY A 240 -18.42 -0.89 30.90
CA GLY A 240 -17.86 -0.72 29.55
C GLY A 240 -18.08 0.66 28.92
N LYS A 241 -18.49 1.66 29.71
CA LYS A 241 -18.67 3.06 29.28
C LYS A 241 -17.52 3.94 29.76
N PHE A 242 -17.25 5.03 29.06
CA PHE A 242 -16.27 6.02 29.53
C PHE A 242 -16.70 6.62 30.88
N ALA A 243 -15.71 6.81 31.76
CA ALA A 243 -15.94 7.39 33.09
C ALA A 243 -16.04 8.92 33.07
N GLU A 244 -15.44 9.56 32.07
CA GLU A 244 -15.39 11.01 31.88
C GLU A 244 -16.51 11.52 30.97
N GLU A 245 -17.00 12.73 31.21
CA GLU A 245 -18.00 13.40 30.38
C GLU A 245 -17.43 13.89 29.04
N GLN A 246 -16.13 14.17 28.99
CA GLN A 246 -15.41 14.52 27.77
C GLN A 246 -14.18 13.64 27.63
N VAL A 247 -14.10 12.93 26.50
CA VAL A 247 -12.99 12.05 26.18
C VAL A 247 -12.12 12.73 25.14
N SER A 248 -10.80 12.68 25.34
CA SER A 248 -9.85 13.10 24.30
C SER A 248 -9.89 12.11 23.15
N CYS A 249 -10.27 12.63 21.98
CA CYS A 249 -10.41 11.87 20.76
C CYS A 249 -9.55 12.51 19.66
N ARG A 250 -9.33 11.74 18.60
CA ARG A 250 -8.71 12.24 17.37
C ARG A 250 -9.70 12.12 16.21
N ARG A 251 -9.69 13.10 15.32
CA ARG A 251 -10.46 13.09 14.07
C ARG A 251 -9.70 13.85 13.00
N ARG A 252 -9.43 13.20 11.86
CA ARG A 252 -8.69 13.80 10.72
C ARG A 252 -7.35 14.45 11.10
N GLY A 253 -6.63 13.83 12.02
CA GLY A 253 -5.34 14.34 12.50
C GLY A 253 -5.43 15.33 13.67
N ASP A 254 -6.58 15.94 13.92
CA ASP A 254 -6.77 16.88 15.03
C ASP A 254 -7.19 16.18 16.32
N PHE A 255 -6.76 16.74 17.45
CA PHE A 255 -7.20 16.32 18.78
C PHE A 255 -8.40 17.16 19.22
N ILE A 256 -9.50 16.47 19.54
CA ILE A 256 -10.76 17.09 19.95
C ILE A 256 -11.27 16.44 21.22
N PHE A 257 -11.97 17.20 22.06
CA PHE A 257 -12.74 16.65 23.16
C PHE A 257 -14.15 16.34 22.67
N CYS A 258 -14.62 15.12 22.89
CA CYS A 258 -15.95 14.68 22.47
C CYS A 258 -16.73 14.08 23.63
N ASP A 259 -18.04 14.29 23.59
CA ASP A 259 -18.98 13.61 24.46
C ASP A 259 -19.13 12.15 23.99
N PRO A 260 -18.84 11.15 24.83
CA PRO A 260 -18.87 9.73 24.44
C PRO A 260 -20.25 9.21 24.01
N LEU A 261 -21.33 9.97 24.19
CA LEU A 261 -22.68 9.60 23.74
C LEU A 261 -23.00 10.05 22.31
N LYS A 262 -22.18 10.92 21.70
CA LYS A 262 -22.35 11.43 20.32
C LYS A 262 -21.41 10.76 19.34
#